data_AF-A0A1V5MVP6-F1
#
_entry.id   AF-A0A1V5MVP6-F1
#
_cell.length_a   1.000
_cell.length_b   1.000
_cell.length_c   1.000
_cell.angle_alpha   90.00
_cell.angle_beta   90.00
_cell.angle_gamma   90.00
#
_symmetry.space_group_name_H-M   'P 1'
#
loop_
_entity.id
_entity.type
_entity.pdbx_description
1 polymer ?
#
loop_
_entity_poly.entity_id
_entity_poly.type
_entity_poly.pdbx_seq_one_letter_code
_entity_poly.pdbx_strand_id
1 'polypeptide(L)'
;MLRTAELNFLKSQINPHFLFNSLNSISALTLSEPEKAREMIIKLSDFLRHVVSQPENKPVPLSYEIENIKRYLEIEKVRFGSKLEFVFDILADCADRLISVLLLQTLYENAVKHGVYESVEPITINTTVTLVNDFVEFKISNNFEPFVAGKKGAGIGISNIRERLRLLFNNTDLLAISKKDNIFEVLLKIPRQ
;
A
#
# COMPACT_ATOMS: atom_id res chain seq x y z
N MET A 1 18.93 7.16 -22.89
CA MET A 1 19.31 7.43 -21.49
C MET A 1 18.15 8.04 -20.69
N LEU A 2 17.53 9.16 -21.09
CA LEU A 2 16.37 9.73 -20.37
C LEU A 2 15.17 8.76 -20.25
N ARG A 3 14.72 8.18 -21.38
CA ARG A 3 13.66 7.14 -21.37
C ARG A 3 14.00 5.92 -20.51
N THR A 4 15.28 5.58 -20.40
CA THR A 4 15.76 4.44 -19.60
C THR A 4 15.79 4.79 -18.12
N ALA A 5 16.13 6.04 -17.77
CA ALA A 5 16.07 6.55 -16.42
C ALA A 5 14.63 6.70 -15.93
N GLU A 6 13.72 7.24 -16.75
CA GLU A 6 12.28 7.28 -16.47
C GLU A 6 11.69 5.87 -16.35
N LEU A 7 12.04 4.94 -17.26
CA LEU A 7 11.61 3.54 -17.15
C LEU A 7 12.16 2.83 -15.93
N ASN A 8 13.42 3.08 -15.55
CA ASN A 8 14.03 2.47 -14.36
C ASN A 8 13.47 3.09 -13.07
N PHE A 9 13.14 4.38 -13.10
CA PHE A 9 12.44 5.09 -12.03
C PHE A 9 11.00 4.57 -11.88
N LEU A 10 10.24 4.42 -12.98
CA LEU A 10 8.94 3.76 -12.94
C LEU A 10 9.05 2.32 -12.41
N LYS A 11 10.06 1.56 -12.85
CA LYS A 11 10.32 0.19 -12.35
C LYS A 11 10.70 0.15 -10.87
N SER A 12 11.33 1.19 -10.34
CA SER A 12 11.67 1.25 -8.91
C SER A 12 10.48 1.66 -8.05
N GLN A 13 9.53 2.42 -8.60
CA GLN A 13 8.34 2.88 -7.88
C GLN A 13 7.11 1.97 -8.05
N ILE A 14 7.10 1.09 -9.06
CA ILE A 14 5.98 0.20 -9.35
C ILE A 14 6.45 -1.24 -9.30
N ASN A 15 5.75 -2.07 -8.51
CA ASN A 15 5.95 -3.50 -8.53
C ASN A 15 5.56 -4.09 -9.91
N PRO A 16 6.51 -4.62 -10.71
CA PRO A 16 6.18 -5.14 -12.05
C PRO A 16 5.14 -6.25 -12.00
N HIS A 17 5.13 -7.04 -10.93
CA HIS A 17 4.15 -8.10 -10.72
C HIS A 17 2.72 -7.57 -10.59
N PHE A 18 2.54 -6.44 -9.90
CA PHE A 18 1.24 -5.77 -9.81
C PHE A 18 0.71 -5.39 -11.19
N LEU A 19 1.57 -4.81 -12.03
CA LEU A 19 1.19 -4.39 -13.38
C LEU A 19 0.79 -5.58 -14.25
N PHE A 20 1.59 -6.65 -14.27
CA PHE A 20 1.27 -7.87 -15.01
C PHE A 20 -0.06 -8.48 -14.56
N ASN A 21 -0.27 -8.60 -13.25
CA ASN A 21 -1.50 -9.16 -12.72
C ASN A 21 -2.73 -8.32 -13.02
N SER A 22 -2.58 -6.99 -13.02
CA SER A 22 -3.65 -6.07 -13.36
C SER A 22 -4.05 -6.22 -14.83
N LEU A 23 -3.07 -6.29 -15.75
CA LEU A 23 -3.32 -6.51 -17.17
C LEU A 23 -3.95 -7.88 -17.47
N ASN A 24 -3.52 -8.94 -16.79
CA ASN A 24 -4.11 -10.27 -16.93
C ASN A 24 -5.58 -10.29 -16.49
N SER A 25 -5.89 -9.60 -15.38
CA SER A 25 -7.27 -9.48 -14.88
C SER A 25 -8.14 -8.71 -15.87
N ILE A 26 -7.63 -7.59 -16.43
CA ILE A 26 -8.32 -6.83 -17.49
C ILE A 26 -8.60 -7.75 -18.69
N SER A 27 -7.59 -8.49 -19.17
CA SER A 27 -7.73 -9.40 -20.31
C SER A 27 -8.84 -10.43 -20.09
N ALA A 28 -8.88 -11.07 -18.91
CA ALA A 28 -9.94 -12.02 -18.55
C ALA A 28 -11.33 -11.35 -18.53
N LEU A 29 -11.42 -10.14 -17.96
CA LEU A 29 -12.68 -9.39 -17.86
C LEU A 29 -13.18 -8.90 -19.23
N THR A 30 -12.32 -8.72 -20.24
CA THR A 30 -12.76 -8.21 -21.55
C THR A 30 -13.83 -9.08 -22.22
N LEU A 31 -13.83 -10.38 -21.92
CA LEU A 31 -14.79 -11.33 -22.48
C LEU A 31 -15.98 -11.57 -21.54
N SER A 32 -15.74 -11.66 -20.24
CA SER A 32 -16.80 -12.01 -19.27
C SER A 32 -17.57 -10.80 -18.75
N GLU A 33 -16.89 -9.68 -18.46
CA GLU A 33 -17.44 -8.50 -17.80
C GLU A 33 -16.82 -7.19 -18.35
N PRO A 34 -17.15 -6.80 -19.61
CA PRO A 34 -16.47 -5.71 -20.32
C PRO A 34 -16.50 -4.36 -19.59
N GLU A 35 -17.58 -4.05 -18.90
CA GLU A 35 -17.68 -2.80 -18.11
C GLU A 35 -16.71 -2.78 -16.93
N LYS A 36 -16.52 -3.92 -16.23
CA LYS A 36 -15.51 -4.03 -15.18
C LYS A 36 -14.09 -3.94 -15.74
N ALA A 37 -13.85 -4.50 -16.92
CA ALA A 37 -12.56 -4.35 -17.61
C ALA A 37 -12.26 -2.87 -17.89
N ARG A 38 -13.24 -2.13 -18.41
CA ARG A 38 -13.14 -0.69 -18.67
C ARG A 38 -12.88 0.10 -17.39
N GLU A 39 -13.61 -0.18 -16.31
CA GLU A 39 -13.39 0.46 -15.00
C GLU A 39 -11.97 0.19 -14.50
N MET A 40 -11.50 -1.06 -14.59
CA MET A 40 -10.15 -1.44 -14.17
C MET A 40 -9.06 -0.76 -15.00
N ILE A 41 -9.27 -0.55 -16.31
CA ILE A 41 -8.36 0.23 -17.17
C ILE A 41 -8.26 1.68 -16.70
N ILE A 42 -9.39 2.31 -16.36
CA ILE A 42 -9.41 3.70 -15.86
C ILE A 42 -8.68 3.79 -14.52
N LYS A 43 -9.01 2.91 -13.56
CA LYS A 43 -8.34 2.84 -12.25
C LYS A 43 -6.82 2.65 -12.39
N LEU A 44 -6.39 1.72 -13.25
CA LEU A 44 -4.97 1.46 -13.49
C LEU A 44 -4.27 2.65 -14.15
N SER A 45 -4.93 3.30 -15.12
CA SER A 45 -4.39 4.50 -15.78
C SER A 45 -4.20 5.66 -14.81
N ASP A 46 -5.17 5.88 -13.91
CA ASP A 46 -5.09 6.92 -12.87
C ASP A 46 -4.01 6.62 -11.84
N PHE A 47 -3.86 5.35 -11.43
CA PHE A 47 -2.77 4.91 -10.55
C PHE A 47 -1.40 5.15 -11.19
N LEU A 48 -1.21 4.73 -12.44
CA LEU A 48 0.05 4.94 -13.16
C LEU A 48 0.34 6.44 -13.34
N ARG A 49 -0.68 7.24 -13.66
CA ARG A 49 -0.54 8.70 -13.74
C ARG A 49 -0.09 9.29 -12.41
N HIS A 50 -0.66 8.84 -11.29
CA HIS A 50 -0.25 9.28 -9.96
C HIS A 50 1.24 9.00 -9.75
N VAL A 51 1.68 7.75 -9.95
CA VAL A 51 3.08 7.36 -9.74
C VAL A 51 4.06 8.16 -10.62
N VAL A 52 3.72 8.40 -11.89
CA VAL A 52 4.58 9.16 -12.82
C VAL A 52 4.60 10.66 -12.54
N SER A 53 3.49 11.22 -12.05
CA SER A 53 3.37 12.67 -11.82
C SER A 53 3.93 13.11 -10.47
N GLN A 54 4.43 12.18 -9.63
CA GLN A 54 4.90 12.54 -8.30
C GLN A 54 6.18 13.38 -8.40
N PRO A 55 6.19 14.60 -7.83
CA PRO A 55 7.41 15.40 -7.77
C PRO A 55 8.45 14.71 -6.88
N GLU A 56 9.66 14.55 -7.40
CA GLU A 56 10.77 13.93 -6.67
C GLU A 56 10.97 14.62 -5.31
N ASN A 57 10.96 13.82 -4.23
CA ASN A 57 11.32 14.22 -2.87
C ASN A 57 10.52 15.37 -2.24
N LYS A 58 9.32 15.69 -2.74
CA LYS A 58 8.45 16.69 -2.10
C LYS A 58 7.41 16.03 -1.20
N PRO A 59 7.20 16.51 0.04
CA PRO A 59 6.08 16.09 0.86
C PRO A 59 4.74 16.36 0.14
N VAL A 60 3.80 15.43 0.26
CA VAL A 60 2.45 15.54 -0.30
C VAL A 60 1.41 15.46 0.82
N PRO A 61 0.20 16.01 0.66
CA PRO A 61 -0.87 15.84 1.63
C PRO A 61 -1.16 14.35 1.89
N LEU A 62 -1.49 13.99 3.11
CA LEU A 62 -1.80 12.62 3.46
C LEU A 62 -3.00 12.10 2.68
N SER A 63 -4.00 12.95 2.46
CA SER A 63 -5.16 12.67 1.61
C SER A 63 -4.75 12.16 0.23
N TYR A 64 -3.71 12.73 -0.36
CA TYR A 64 -3.17 12.33 -1.65
C TYR A 64 -2.58 10.91 -1.61
N GLU A 65 -1.76 10.59 -0.62
CA GLU A 65 -1.21 9.23 -0.45
C GLU A 65 -2.31 8.19 -0.17
N ILE A 66 -3.27 8.53 0.69
CA ILE A 66 -4.41 7.67 1.00
C ILE A 66 -5.26 7.40 -0.24
N GLU A 67 -5.51 8.40 -1.07
CA GLU A 67 -6.26 8.23 -2.31
C GLU A 67 -5.51 7.27 -3.26
N ASN A 68 -4.19 7.43 -3.39
CA ASN A 68 -3.38 6.53 -4.20
C ASN A 68 -3.42 5.08 -3.67
N ILE A 69 -3.37 4.89 -2.36
CA ILE A 69 -3.49 3.57 -1.72
C ILE A 69 -4.88 2.97 -1.96
N LYS A 70 -5.94 3.76 -1.83
CA LYS A 70 -7.31 3.30 -2.13
C LYS A 70 -7.42 2.86 -3.58
N ARG A 71 -6.86 3.63 -4.53
CA ARG A 71 -6.80 3.25 -5.95
C ARG A 71 -6.06 1.92 -6.15
N TYR A 72 -4.93 1.73 -5.49
CA TYR A 72 -4.19 0.46 -5.50
C TYR A 72 -5.03 -0.71 -4.99
N LEU A 73 -5.65 -0.56 -3.81
CA LEU A 73 -6.47 -1.60 -3.19
C LEU A 73 -7.75 -1.91 -3.99
N GLU A 74 -8.35 -0.92 -4.65
CA GLU A 74 -9.49 -1.11 -5.56
C GLU A 74 -9.10 -1.98 -6.77
N ILE A 75 -7.93 -1.75 -7.36
CA ILE A 75 -7.43 -2.59 -8.48
C ILE A 75 -7.18 -4.01 -8.00
N GLU A 76 -6.56 -4.16 -6.82
CA GLU A 76 -6.33 -5.44 -6.16
C GLU A 76 -7.64 -6.16 -5.81
N LYS A 77 -8.66 -5.42 -5.38
CA LYS A 77 -9.99 -5.95 -5.04
C LYS A 77 -10.72 -6.50 -6.27
N VAL A 78 -10.58 -5.87 -7.44
CA VAL A 78 -11.11 -6.44 -8.69
C VAL A 78 -10.49 -7.81 -8.97
N ARG A 79 -9.17 -7.97 -8.71
CA ARG A 79 -8.47 -9.24 -8.93
C ARG A 79 -8.86 -10.32 -7.92
N PHE A 80 -9.01 -9.94 -6.66
CA PHE A 80 -9.26 -10.89 -5.56
C PHE A 80 -10.74 -11.07 -5.22
N GLY A 81 -11.62 -10.25 -5.79
CA GLY A 81 -13.04 -10.26 -5.48
C GLY A 81 -13.29 -10.10 -3.99
N SER A 82 -14.20 -10.91 -3.45
CA SER A 82 -14.57 -10.90 -2.02
C SER A 82 -13.45 -11.37 -1.09
N LYS A 83 -12.29 -11.81 -1.59
CA LYS A 83 -11.15 -12.17 -0.73
C LYS A 83 -10.39 -10.97 -0.18
N LEU A 84 -10.55 -9.78 -0.76
CA LEU A 84 -9.92 -8.57 -0.27
C LEU A 84 -10.99 -7.54 0.09
N GLU A 85 -11.06 -7.23 1.37
CA GLU A 85 -11.80 -6.11 1.91
C GLU A 85 -10.85 -5.10 2.54
N PHE A 86 -11.25 -3.83 2.56
CA PHE A 86 -10.45 -2.81 3.23
C PHE A 86 -11.31 -1.68 3.77
N VAL A 87 -10.87 -1.12 4.90
CA VAL A 87 -11.57 -0.06 5.63
C VAL A 87 -10.56 1.01 6.02
N PHE A 88 -10.93 2.27 5.81
CA PHE A 88 -10.15 3.44 6.22
C PHE A 88 -10.98 4.29 7.17
N ASP A 89 -10.45 4.48 8.38
CA ASP A 89 -10.94 5.44 9.37
C ASP A 89 -9.85 6.50 9.59
N ILE A 90 -10.10 7.71 9.11
CA ILE A 90 -9.08 8.77 9.05
C ILE A 90 -9.63 9.99 9.75
N LEU A 91 -8.97 10.40 10.83
CA LEU A 91 -9.31 11.63 11.52
C LEU A 91 -9.10 12.84 10.58
N ALA A 92 -10.10 13.72 10.48
CA ALA A 92 -10.11 14.82 9.51
C ALA A 92 -8.86 15.73 9.61
N ASP A 93 -8.40 16.00 10.83
CA ASP A 93 -7.23 16.85 11.13
C ASP A 93 -5.89 16.26 10.61
N CYS A 94 -5.90 15.01 10.15
CA CYS A 94 -4.73 14.35 9.57
C CYS A 94 -4.66 14.51 8.04
N ALA A 95 -5.76 14.85 7.35
CA ALA A 95 -5.86 14.75 5.89
C ALA A 95 -4.91 15.69 5.13
N ASP A 96 -4.72 16.93 5.60
CA ASP A 96 -3.89 17.94 4.94
C ASP A 96 -2.42 17.90 5.38
N ARG A 97 -2.06 16.94 6.24
CA ARG A 97 -0.69 16.80 6.76
C ARG A 97 0.26 16.36 5.65
N LEU A 98 1.42 17.00 5.58
CA LEU A 98 2.44 16.63 4.62
C LEU A 98 3.18 15.37 5.09
N ILE A 99 3.26 14.37 4.21
CA ILE A 99 3.95 13.10 4.43
C ILE A 99 4.95 12.84 3.31
N SER A 100 6.02 12.10 3.61
CA SER A 100 6.95 11.62 2.58
C SER A 100 6.24 10.61 1.67
N VAL A 101 6.37 10.83 0.37
CA VAL A 101 5.69 10.04 -0.67
C VAL A 101 6.11 8.56 -0.62
N LEU A 102 5.19 7.64 -0.88
CA LEU A 102 5.44 6.20 -1.02
C LEU A 102 5.92 5.48 0.25
N LEU A 103 5.84 6.10 1.43
CA LEU A 103 6.13 5.40 2.68
C LEU A 103 5.03 4.37 2.98
N LEU A 104 3.78 4.77 2.76
CA LEU A 104 2.61 3.96 3.05
C LEU A 104 2.42 2.85 2.01
N GLN A 105 2.66 3.13 0.73
CA GLN A 105 2.50 2.16 -0.38
C GLN A 105 3.15 0.80 -0.08
N THR A 106 4.39 0.79 0.42
CA THR A 106 5.12 -0.44 0.76
C THR A 106 4.42 -1.27 1.84
N LEU A 107 3.74 -0.63 2.79
CA LEU A 107 2.99 -1.33 3.84
C LEU A 107 1.76 -2.06 3.27
N TYR A 108 1.02 -1.41 2.37
CA TYR A 108 -0.15 -2.02 1.75
C TYR A 108 0.22 -3.10 0.74
N GLU A 109 1.30 -2.91 -0.02
CA GLU A 109 1.82 -3.97 -0.89
C GLU A 109 2.23 -5.21 -0.09
N ASN A 110 2.83 -5.03 1.09
CA ASN A 110 3.15 -6.14 1.98
C ASN A 110 1.88 -6.80 2.55
N ALA A 111 0.87 -6.03 2.96
CA ALA A 111 -0.39 -6.56 3.48
C ALA A 111 -1.13 -7.40 2.41
N VAL A 112 -1.14 -6.94 1.16
CA VAL A 112 -1.75 -7.69 0.05
C VAL A 112 -0.92 -8.94 -0.29
N LYS A 113 0.39 -8.80 -0.45
CA LYS A 113 1.29 -9.89 -0.85
C LYS A 113 1.38 -11.01 0.19
N HIS A 114 1.40 -10.67 1.47
CA HIS A 114 1.58 -11.64 2.55
C HIS A 114 0.27 -12.02 3.25
N GLY A 115 -0.76 -11.17 3.17
CA GLY A 115 -2.10 -11.50 3.64
C GLY A 115 -2.89 -12.21 2.54
N VAL A 116 -3.30 -11.46 1.52
CA VAL A 116 -4.33 -11.89 0.55
C VAL A 116 -3.88 -13.03 -0.35
N TYR A 117 -2.65 -12.99 -0.87
CA TYR A 117 -2.15 -14.01 -1.79
C TYR A 117 -2.03 -15.40 -1.15
N GLU A 118 -1.74 -15.41 0.15
CA GLU A 118 -1.43 -16.62 0.91
C GLU A 118 -2.67 -17.17 1.64
N SER A 119 -3.75 -16.39 1.76
CA SER A 119 -4.98 -16.78 2.47
C SER A 119 -6.00 -17.50 1.60
N VAL A 120 -6.62 -18.53 2.17
CA VAL A 120 -7.83 -19.14 1.63
C VAL A 120 -9.04 -18.28 1.99
N GLU A 121 -9.08 -17.79 3.23
CA GLU A 121 -10.13 -16.94 3.79
C GLU A 121 -10.03 -15.48 3.32
N PRO A 122 -11.15 -14.72 3.38
CA PRO A 122 -11.13 -13.29 3.13
C PRO A 122 -10.20 -12.54 4.10
N ILE A 123 -9.40 -11.62 3.54
CA ILE A 123 -8.54 -10.71 4.29
C ILE A 123 -9.17 -9.33 4.29
N THR A 124 -9.25 -8.73 5.47
CA THR A 124 -9.66 -7.34 5.66
C THR A 124 -8.47 -6.50 6.11
N ILE A 125 -8.09 -5.51 5.31
CA ILE A 125 -7.08 -4.52 5.67
C ILE A 125 -7.77 -3.33 6.36
N ASN A 126 -7.53 -3.16 7.65
CA ASN A 126 -8.06 -2.04 8.42
C ASN A 126 -6.97 -1.00 8.63
N THR A 127 -7.28 0.25 8.27
CA THR A 127 -6.41 1.39 8.49
C THR A 127 -7.12 2.40 9.37
N THR A 128 -6.50 2.73 10.50
CA THR A 128 -6.88 3.86 11.33
C THR A 128 -5.77 4.90 11.31
N VAL A 129 -6.12 6.17 11.11
CA VAL A 129 -5.19 7.30 11.19
C VAL A 129 -5.67 8.26 12.27
N THR A 130 -4.83 8.49 13.27
CA THR A 130 -5.13 9.38 14.40
C THR A 130 -3.99 10.36 14.65
N LEU A 131 -4.30 11.41 15.41
CA LEU A 131 -3.30 12.32 15.97
C LEU A 131 -3.11 11.99 17.44
N VAL A 132 -1.91 11.58 17.82
CA VAL A 132 -1.56 11.26 19.21
C VAL A 132 -0.30 12.05 19.57
N ASN A 133 -0.45 12.99 20.51
CA ASN A 133 0.58 13.98 20.84
C ASN A 133 1.05 14.73 19.57
N ASP A 134 2.35 14.71 19.29
CA ASP A 134 2.98 15.29 18.10
C ASP A 134 3.24 14.27 16.99
N PHE A 135 2.46 13.18 16.93
CA PHE A 135 2.59 12.18 15.88
C PHE A 135 1.27 11.94 15.14
N VAL A 136 1.38 11.78 13.82
CA VAL A 136 0.34 11.13 13.02
C VAL A 136 0.59 9.62 13.14
N GLU A 137 -0.34 8.91 13.76
CA GLU A 137 -0.27 7.47 13.96
C GLU A 137 -1.10 6.73 12.92
N PHE A 138 -0.44 5.85 12.18
CA PHE A 138 -1.05 4.90 11.26
C PHE A 138 -1.08 3.55 11.93
N LYS A 139 -2.29 3.05 12.19
CA LYS A 139 -2.53 1.68 12.61
C LYS A 139 -3.06 0.91 11.42
N ILE A 140 -2.24 0.04 10.83
CA ILE A 140 -2.61 -0.80 9.70
C ILE A 140 -2.62 -2.23 10.18
N SER A 141 -3.74 -2.93 10.00
CA SER A 141 -3.87 -4.31 10.42
C SER A 141 -4.54 -5.16 9.37
N ASN A 142 -4.18 -6.43 9.33
CA ASN A 142 -4.87 -7.43 8.54
C ASN A 142 -4.94 -8.75 9.30
N ASN A 143 -6.02 -9.49 9.12
CA ASN A 143 -6.05 -10.88 9.53
C ASN A 143 -5.07 -11.70 8.69
N PHE A 144 -4.57 -12.81 9.25
CA PHE A 144 -3.72 -13.76 8.53
C PHE A 144 -4.01 -15.19 9.02
N GLU A 145 -3.76 -16.18 8.17
CA GLU A 145 -3.87 -17.58 8.55
C GLU A 145 -2.57 -18.11 9.19
N PRO A 146 -2.60 -18.64 10.43
CA PRO A 146 -1.39 -19.10 11.10
C PRO A 146 -0.74 -20.34 10.46
N PHE A 147 -1.50 -21.13 9.69
CA PHE A 147 -1.03 -22.37 9.08
C PHE A 147 -0.19 -22.18 7.80
N VAL A 148 -0.10 -20.96 7.25
CA VAL A 148 0.72 -20.67 6.05
C VAL A 148 2.19 -20.34 6.42
N ALA A 149 2.64 -20.81 7.58
CA ALA A 149 4.00 -20.63 8.10
C ALA A 149 5.04 -21.46 7.31
N GLY A 150 5.34 -21.06 6.08
CA GLY A 150 6.23 -21.81 5.18
C GLY A 150 7.38 -21.02 4.54
N LYS A 151 7.36 -19.69 4.50
CA LYS A 151 8.44 -18.92 3.84
C LYS A 151 9.01 -17.81 4.71
N LYS A 152 10.28 -17.98 5.11
CA LYS A 152 11.15 -16.95 5.70
C LYS A 152 11.43 -15.86 4.66
N GLY A 153 10.49 -14.92 4.47
CA GLY A 153 10.64 -13.75 3.58
C GLY A 153 10.30 -12.41 4.22
N ALA A 154 9.74 -12.42 5.44
CA ALA A 154 9.06 -11.27 6.06
C ALA A 154 9.96 -10.09 6.51
N GLY A 155 11.29 -10.19 6.37
CA GLY A 155 12.22 -9.21 6.94
C GLY A 155 12.58 -8.03 6.04
N ILE A 156 12.60 -8.22 4.71
CA ILE A 156 13.23 -7.26 3.79
C ILE A 156 12.40 -5.98 3.64
N GLY A 157 11.08 -6.11 3.41
CA GLY A 157 10.20 -4.95 3.24
C GLY A 157 10.15 -4.06 4.48
N ILE A 158 10.01 -4.67 5.66
CA ILE A 158 10.02 -3.96 6.94
C ILE A 158 11.39 -3.34 7.24
N SER A 159 12.49 -4.03 6.96
CA SER A 159 13.83 -3.48 7.13
C SER A 159 14.04 -2.24 6.26
N ASN A 160 13.56 -2.25 5.02
CA ASN A 160 13.64 -1.10 4.13
C ASN A 160 12.81 0.09 4.63
N ILE A 161 11.63 -0.17 5.18
CA ILE A 161 10.79 0.89 5.78
C ILE A 161 11.48 1.49 7.01
N ARG A 162 12.04 0.66 7.91
CA ARG A 162 12.79 1.16 9.09
C ARG A 162 14.00 2.00 8.68
N GLU A 163 14.76 1.55 7.70
CA GLU A 163 15.92 2.29 7.20
C GLU A 163 15.50 3.62 6.57
N ARG A 164 14.40 3.63 5.81
CA ARG A 164 13.85 4.85 5.23
C ARG A 164 13.38 5.84 6.31
N LEU A 165 12.71 5.35 7.36
CA LEU A 165 12.30 6.17 8.51
C LEU A 165 13.51 6.75 9.24
N ARG A 166 14.58 5.95 9.42
CA ARG A 166 15.85 6.41 9.99
C ARG A 166 16.46 7.53 9.16
N LEU A 167 16.48 7.42 7.83
CA LEU A 167 17.03 8.44 6.94
C LEU A 167 16.19 9.73 6.93
N LEU A 168 14.87 9.63 7.06
CA LEU A 168 13.96 10.77 7.01
C LEU A 168 13.86 11.55 8.34
N PHE A 169 13.85 10.83 9.47
CA PHE A 169 13.53 11.40 10.78
C PHE A 169 14.64 11.23 11.81
N ASN A 170 15.74 10.56 11.45
CA ASN A 170 16.82 10.19 12.37
C ASN A 170 16.30 9.44 13.62
N ASN A 171 15.21 8.67 13.45
CA ASN A 171 14.54 7.95 14.52
C ASN A 171 14.09 6.56 14.02
N THR A 172 14.45 5.52 14.78
CA THR A 172 14.15 4.12 14.47
C THR A 172 12.88 3.61 15.16
N ASP A 173 12.39 4.30 16.18
CA ASP A 173 11.26 3.90 17.03
C ASP A 173 9.91 4.40 16.48
N LEU A 174 9.88 4.61 15.16
CA LEU A 174 8.70 5.07 14.43
C LEU A 174 7.86 3.92 13.86
N LEU A 175 8.32 2.67 13.97
CA LEU A 175 7.63 1.51 13.42
C LEU A 175 7.62 0.34 14.41
N ALA A 176 6.45 0.01 14.93
CA ALA A 176 6.21 -1.19 15.72
C ALA A 176 5.38 -2.21 14.94
N ILE A 177 5.64 -3.48 15.17
CA ILE A 177 4.92 -4.59 14.54
C ILE A 177 4.49 -5.55 15.62
N SER A 178 3.24 -5.97 15.59
CA SER A 178 2.73 -7.01 16.46
C SER A 178 1.99 -8.08 15.67
N LYS A 179 2.01 -9.30 16.20
CA LYS A 179 1.32 -10.45 15.64
C LYS A 179 0.64 -11.17 16.79
N LYS A 180 -0.68 -11.03 16.92
CA LYS A 180 -1.46 -11.58 18.03
C LYS A 180 -2.86 -11.93 17.53
N ASP A 181 -3.44 -13.02 18.04
CA ASP A 181 -4.84 -13.40 17.79
C ASP A 181 -5.20 -13.43 16.28
N ASN A 182 -4.29 -13.96 15.45
CA ASN A 182 -4.42 -14.00 13.98
C ASN A 182 -4.51 -12.62 13.29
N ILE A 183 -4.08 -11.56 13.96
CA ILE A 183 -3.95 -10.21 13.41
C ILE A 183 -2.48 -9.85 13.31
N PHE A 184 -2.07 -9.42 12.12
CA PHE A 184 -0.80 -8.75 11.89
C PHE A 184 -1.07 -7.25 11.91
N GLU A 185 -0.32 -6.53 12.72
CA GLU A 185 -0.52 -5.10 12.92
C GLU A 185 0.81 -4.36 12.78
N VAL A 186 0.76 -3.25 12.05
CA VAL A 186 1.82 -2.29 11.91
C VAL A 186 1.35 -0.97 12.51
N LEU A 187 2.13 -0.46 13.46
CA LEU A 187 1.96 0.86 14.02
C LEU A 187 3.10 1.75 13.53
N LEU A 188 2.77 2.71 12.67
CA LEU A 188 3.70 3.68 12.12
C LEU A 188 3.42 5.07 12.72
N LYS A 189 4.45 5.69 13.27
CA LYS A 189 4.40 7.03 13.85
C LYS A 189 5.16 7.99 12.95
N ILE A 190 4.53 9.08 12.53
CA ILE A 190 5.19 10.12 11.75
C ILE A 190 5.22 11.40 12.58
N PRO A 191 6.41 11.92 12.93
CA PRO A 191 6.51 13.17 13.66
C PRO A 191 5.79 14.30 12.94
N ARG A 192 5.11 15.13 13.71
CA ARG A 192 4.56 16.40 13.28
C ARG A 192 5.72 17.32 12.90
N GLN A 193 5.86 17.62 11.61
CA GLN A 193 6.69 18.73 11.13
C GLN A 193 6.02 20.07 11.46
#